data_AF-A0A8U0M9V1-F1
#
_entry.id   AF-A0A8U0M9V1-F1
#
_cell.length_a   1.000
_cell.length_b   1.000
_cell.length_c   1.000
_cell.angle_alpha   90.00
_cell.angle_beta   90.00
_cell.angle_gamma   90.00
#
_symmetry.space_group_name_H-M   'P 1'
#
loop_
_entity.id
_entity.type
_entity.pdbx_description
1 polymer ?
#
loop_
_entity_poly.entity_id
_entity_poly.type
_entity_poly.pdbx_seq_one_letter_code
_entity_poly.pdbx_strand_id
1 'polypeptide(L)'
;MTHPFYEFTIHNEALRFEFISVSQRVIRKVIVYQKLPFPNAYNLALGDIDEQGKADFEVTSDNGDRDYILATVIQTLIAFFEKHPRATVFITGSTPSRTRLYQAVIARELAEIQKRFEISGVTEMGDEPFRKGAPYKAFVISPK
;
A
#
# COMPACT_ATOMS: atom_id res chain seq x y z
N MET A 1 10.42 -11.79 3.34
CA MET A 1 9.03 -12.01 2.89
C MET A 1 8.96 -13.34 2.17
N THR A 2 8.01 -14.20 2.52
CA THR A 2 7.85 -15.55 1.96
C THR A 2 6.84 -15.64 0.81
N HIS A 3 6.24 -14.50 0.42
CA HIS A 3 5.26 -14.45 -0.65
C HIS A 3 5.83 -13.84 -1.92
N PRO A 4 5.60 -14.49 -3.08
CA PRO A 4 5.94 -13.90 -4.38
C PRO A 4 5.17 -12.60 -4.59
N PHE A 5 5.81 -11.66 -5.28
CA PHE A 5 5.29 -10.35 -5.64
C PHE A 5 5.56 -10.09 -7.13
N TYR A 6 4.86 -9.12 -7.71
CA TYR A 6 5.13 -8.72 -9.09
C TYR A 6 6.36 -7.83 -9.17
N GLU A 7 7.25 -8.11 -10.12
CA GLU A 7 8.29 -7.14 -10.48
C GLU A 7 7.65 -5.85 -10.95
N PHE A 8 8.24 -4.72 -10.56
CA PHE A 8 7.73 -3.39 -10.83
C PHE A 8 8.83 -2.47 -11.33
N THR A 9 8.43 -1.48 -12.13
CA THR A 9 9.30 -0.39 -12.54
C THR A 9 9.12 0.79 -11.60
N ILE A 10 10.23 1.43 -11.22
CA ILE A 10 10.25 2.61 -10.33
C ILE A 10 10.36 3.87 -11.18
N HIS A 11 9.51 4.86 -10.90
CA HIS A 11 9.49 6.15 -11.56
C HIS A 11 9.45 7.29 -10.54
N ASN A 12 9.78 8.50 -10.99
CA ASN A 12 9.60 9.76 -10.24
C ASN A 12 10.17 9.69 -8.82
N GLU A 13 11.44 9.30 -8.68
CA GLU A 13 12.11 9.18 -7.38
C GLU A 13 11.34 8.29 -6.39
N ALA A 14 10.88 7.13 -6.85
CA ALA A 14 10.09 6.19 -6.06
C ALA A 14 8.73 6.74 -5.60
N LEU A 15 8.17 7.75 -6.27
CA LEU A 15 6.80 8.20 -6.03
C LEU A 15 5.76 7.47 -6.90
N ARG A 16 6.20 6.74 -7.92
CA ARG A 16 5.32 5.99 -8.82
C ARG A 16 5.94 4.62 -9.14
N PHE A 17 5.11 3.59 -9.08
CA PHE A 17 5.48 2.22 -9.42
C PHE A 17 4.45 1.65 -10.38
N GLU A 18 4.91 0.97 -11.42
CA GLU A 18 4.06 0.28 -12.40
C GLU A 18 4.43 -1.19 -12.51
N PHE A 19 3.43 -2.05 -12.62
CA PHE A 19 3.61 -3.49 -12.79
C PHE A 19 2.44 -4.12 -13.55
N ILE A 20 2.64 -5.34 -14.03
CA ILE A 20 1.60 -6.11 -14.74
C ILE A 20 1.13 -7.23 -13.81
N SER A 21 -0.15 -7.18 -13.44
CA SER A 21 -0.84 -8.24 -12.71
C SER A 21 -1.34 -9.28 -13.70
N VAL A 22 -0.88 -10.52 -13.57
CA VAL A 22 -1.21 -11.64 -14.48
C VAL A 22 -1.86 -12.75 -13.67
N SER A 23 -3.18 -12.82 -13.74
CA SER A 23 -3.99 -13.81 -13.04
C SER A 23 -5.16 -14.23 -13.93
N GLN A 24 -6.41 -14.04 -13.50
CA GLN A 24 -7.58 -14.30 -14.34
C GLN A 24 -7.59 -13.40 -15.59
N ARG A 25 -7.07 -12.18 -15.44
CA ARG A 25 -6.84 -11.19 -16.50
C ARG A 25 -5.44 -10.61 -16.38
N VAL A 26 -4.98 -9.99 -17.47
CA VAL A 26 -3.76 -9.17 -17.49
C VAL A 26 -4.17 -7.72 -17.26
N ILE A 27 -3.71 -7.13 -16.16
CA ILE A 27 -4.07 -5.76 -15.76
C ILE A 27 -2.79 -4.97 -15.50
N ARG A 28 -2.64 -3.82 -16.16
CA ARG A 28 -1.59 -2.86 -15.82
C ARG A 28 -1.99 -2.16 -14.53
N LYS A 29 -1.12 -2.18 -13.53
CA LYS A 29 -1.38 -1.59 -12.22
C LYS A 29 -0.37 -0.51 -11.91
N VAL A 30 -0.81 0.44 -11.10
CA VAL A 30 0.01 1.56 -10.64
C VAL A 30 -0.15 1.77 -9.15
N ILE A 31 0.96 2.02 -8.48
CA ILE A 31 0.99 2.53 -7.11
C ILE A 31 1.60 3.93 -7.15
N VAL A 32 0.91 4.90 -6.56
CA VAL A 32 1.38 6.28 -6.46
C VAL A 32 1.42 6.71 -5.01
N TYR A 33 2.54 7.32 -4.62
CA TYR A 33 2.72 8.00 -3.33
C TYR A 33 2.42 9.48 -3.52
N GLN A 34 1.18 9.86 -3.21
CA GLN A 34 0.67 11.22 -3.40
C GLN A 34 1.03 12.08 -2.20
N LYS A 35 1.75 13.19 -2.41
CA LYS A 35 2.05 14.14 -1.33
C LYS A 35 0.75 14.66 -0.72
N LEU A 36 0.68 14.62 0.60
CA LEU A 36 -0.39 15.25 1.37
C LEU A 36 0.01 16.69 1.74
N PRO A 37 -0.95 17.53 2.18
CA PRO A 37 -0.67 18.90 2.63
C PRO A 37 0.22 18.99 3.88
N PHE A 38 0.59 17.86 4.49
CA PHE A 38 1.43 17.79 5.68
C PHE A 38 2.89 17.47 5.32
N PRO A 39 3.88 18.03 6.04
CA PRO A 39 5.29 17.76 5.77
C PRO A 39 5.62 16.27 5.80
N ASN A 40 6.33 15.81 4.76
CA ASN A 40 6.76 14.42 4.59
C ASN A 40 5.62 13.38 4.64
N ALA A 41 4.36 13.79 4.49
CA ALA A 41 3.23 12.88 4.51
C ALA A 41 2.76 12.51 3.10
N TYR A 42 2.44 11.23 2.91
CA TYR A 42 2.03 10.70 1.61
C TYR A 42 0.84 9.77 1.77
N ASN A 43 -0.07 9.77 0.80
CA ASN A 43 -1.10 8.75 0.66
C ASN A 43 -0.64 7.70 -0.36
N LEU A 44 -0.79 6.42 -0.04
CA LEU A 44 -0.55 5.32 -0.97
C LEU A 44 -1.83 4.99 -1.72
N ALA A 45 -1.84 5.22 -3.04
CA ALA A 45 -2.96 4.89 -3.91
C ALA A 45 -2.57 3.76 -4.88
N LEU A 46 -3.32 2.66 -4.84
CA LEU A 46 -3.26 1.57 -5.81
C LEU A 46 -4.41 1.72 -6.80
N GLY A 47 -4.11 1.64 -8.09
CA GLY A 47 -5.07 1.71 -9.18
C GLY A 47 -4.71 0.84 -10.38
N ASP A 48 -5.64 0.77 -11.32
CA ASP A 48 -5.44 0.12 -12.62
C ASP A 48 -5.21 1.18 -13.70
N ILE A 49 -4.38 0.84 -14.70
CA ILE A 49 -4.15 1.68 -15.87
C ILE A 49 -4.94 1.07 -17.04
N ASP A 50 -5.77 1.89 -17.69
CA ASP A 50 -6.49 1.48 -18.90
C ASP A 50 -5.60 1.48 -20.16
N GLU A 51 -6.17 1.07 -21.29
CA GLU A 51 -5.47 1.01 -22.58
C GLU A 51 -4.95 2.38 -23.05
N GLN A 52 -5.58 3.47 -22.59
CA GLN A 52 -5.23 4.85 -22.93
C GLN A 52 -4.16 5.41 -21.99
N GLY A 53 -3.73 4.65 -20.99
CA GLY A 53 -2.73 5.05 -20.01
C GLY A 53 -3.29 5.85 -18.83
N LYS A 54 -4.62 5.97 -18.71
CA LYS A 54 -5.28 6.67 -17.61
C LYS A 54 -5.39 5.75 -16.40
N ALA A 55 -5.02 6.26 -15.24
CA ALA A 55 -5.12 5.54 -13.97
C ALA A 55 -6.49 5.75 -13.31
N ASP A 56 -7.11 4.65 -12.89
CA ASP A 56 -8.30 4.62 -12.05
C ASP A 56 -7.92 4.04 -10.68
N PHE A 57 -8.09 4.83 -9.61
CA PHE A 57 -7.74 4.47 -8.23
C PHE A 57 -8.96 4.00 -7.40
N GLU A 58 -10.16 4.09 -7.98
CA GLU A 58 -11.42 3.72 -7.33
C GLU A 58 -11.87 2.31 -7.74
N VAL A 59 -11.39 1.83 -8.90
CA VAL A 59 -11.70 0.51 -9.43
C VAL A 59 -11.32 -0.63 -8.48
N THR A 60 -12.20 -1.62 -8.41
CA THR A 60 -11.92 -2.92 -7.81
C THR A 60 -11.86 -3.96 -8.91
N SER A 61 -10.66 -4.43 -9.24
CA SER A 61 -10.45 -5.36 -10.36
C SER A 61 -10.76 -6.82 -10.04
N ASP A 62 -10.79 -7.21 -8.76
CA ASP A 62 -11.08 -8.59 -8.34
C ASP A 62 -10.36 -9.69 -9.17
N ASN A 63 -9.06 -9.48 -9.46
CA ASN A 63 -8.30 -10.32 -10.39
C ASN A 63 -7.84 -11.66 -9.79
N GLY A 64 -8.27 -12.00 -8.57
CA GLY A 64 -7.91 -13.26 -7.89
C GLY A 64 -6.48 -13.36 -7.34
N ASP A 65 -5.65 -12.32 -7.48
CA ASP A 65 -4.23 -12.30 -7.10
C ASP A 65 -3.93 -11.36 -5.92
N ARG A 66 -4.94 -11.16 -5.09
CA ARG A 66 -4.93 -10.20 -3.98
C ARG A 66 -3.69 -10.27 -3.09
N ASP A 67 -3.22 -11.46 -2.76
CA ASP A 67 -2.04 -11.62 -1.90
C ASP A 67 -0.74 -11.22 -2.59
N TYR A 68 -0.58 -11.45 -3.91
CA TYR A 68 0.54 -10.97 -4.71
C TYR A 68 0.53 -9.44 -4.81
N ILE A 69 -0.65 -8.85 -5.06
CA ILE A 69 -0.82 -7.40 -5.11
C ILE A 69 -0.37 -6.77 -3.80
N LEU A 70 -0.79 -7.32 -2.67
CA LEU A 70 -0.48 -6.76 -1.37
C LEU A 70 0.99 -7.00 -0.96
N ALA A 71 1.60 -8.13 -1.34
CA ALA A 71 3.03 -8.34 -1.22
C ALA A 71 3.82 -7.32 -2.06
N THR A 72 3.36 -7.03 -3.27
CA THR A 72 3.94 -6.00 -4.16
C THR A 72 3.84 -4.62 -3.53
N VAL A 73 2.70 -4.25 -2.94
CA VAL A 73 2.53 -2.99 -2.20
C VAL A 73 3.58 -2.86 -1.09
N ILE A 74 3.83 -3.90 -0.30
CA ILE A 74 4.86 -3.88 0.75
C ILE A 74 6.26 -3.67 0.17
N GLN A 75 6.60 -4.31 -0.95
CA GLN A 75 7.89 -4.09 -1.62
C GLN A 75 8.04 -2.64 -2.12
N THR A 76 6.96 -2.04 -2.64
CA THR A 76 7.01 -0.61 -3.00
C THR A 76 7.16 0.30 -1.79
N LEU A 77 6.60 -0.04 -0.62
CA LEU A 77 6.78 0.72 0.62
C LEU A 77 8.25 0.72 1.04
N ILE A 78 8.91 -0.44 0.97
CA ILE A 78 10.35 -0.57 1.26
C ILE A 78 11.16 0.33 0.32
N ALA A 79 10.95 0.20 -1.00
CA ALA A 79 11.66 1.00 -2.00
C ALA A 79 11.38 2.52 -1.85
N PHE A 80 10.14 2.90 -1.52
CA PHE A 80 9.76 4.28 -1.25
C PHE A 80 10.53 4.84 -0.04
N PHE A 81 10.56 4.12 1.08
CA PHE A 81 11.23 4.58 2.30
C PHE A 81 12.75 4.60 2.20
N GLU A 82 13.37 3.75 1.36
CA GLU A 82 14.80 3.85 1.05
C GLU A 82 15.14 5.21 0.40
N LYS A 83 14.23 5.75 -0.41
CA LYS A 83 14.41 7.05 -1.06
C LYS A 83 13.92 8.22 -0.19
N HIS A 84 12.89 7.99 0.62
CA HIS A 84 12.22 8.99 1.46
C HIS A 84 12.21 8.57 2.94
N PRO A 85 13.37 8.51 3.62
CA PRO A 85 13.49 7.91 4.95
C PRO A 85 12.81 8.69 6.08
N ARG A 86 12.40 9.93 5.83
CA ARG A 86 11.67 10.78 6.79
C ARG A 86 10.17 10.85 6.51
N ALA A 87 9.69 10.06 5.55
CA ALA A 87 8.30 10.08 5.14
C ALA A 87 7.39 9.30 6.10
N THR A 88 6.14 9.70 6.12
CA THR A 88 5.03 9.00 6.74
C THR A 88 4.01 8.66 5.65
N VAL A 89 3.60 7.40 5.57
CA VAL A 89 2.64 6.93 4.58
C VAL A 89 1.32 6.59 5.24
N PHE A 90 0.25 7.19 4.74
CA PHE A 90 -1.13 6.91 5.07
C PHE A 90 -1.71 5.91 4.08
N ILE A 91 -2.38 4.89 4.61
CA ILE A 91 -3.03 3.84 3.83
C ILE A 91 -4.48 3.74 4.27
N THR A 92 -5.40 3.93 3.33
CA THR A 92 -6.82 3.66 3.51
C THR A 92 -7.40 3.07 2.24
N GLY A 93 -8.40 2.21 2.38
CA GLY A 93 -9.17 1.74 1.25
C GLY A 93 -10.20 2.77 0.80
N SER A 94 -10.52 2.80 -0.49
CA SER A 94 -11.67 3.55 -1.00
C SER A 94 -13.00 3.04 -0.42
N THR A 95 -13.01 1.81 0.10
CA THR A 95 -14.15 1.20 0.78
C THR A 95 -13.73 0.55 2.10
N PRO A 96 -14.63 0.37 3.07
CA PRO A 96 -14.34 -0.34 4.32
C PRO A 96 -13.78 -1.75 4.10
N SER A 97 -14.24 -2.46 3.05
CA SER A 97 -13.73 -3.78 2.68
C SER A 97 -12.26 -3.74 2.26
N ARG A 98 -11.83 -2.71 1.50
CA ARG A 98 -10.42 -2.50 1.14
C ARG A 98 -9.58 -2.15 2.37
N THR A 99 -10.09 -1.32 3.28
CA THR A 99 -9.38 -1.03 4.54
C THR A 99 -9.17 -2.29 5.38
N ARG A 100 -10.20 -3.13 5.54
CA ARG A 100 -10.07 -4.43 6.22
C ARG A 100 -9.08 -5.36 5.53
N LEU A 101 -9.02 -5.32 4.21
CA LEU A 101 -8.05 -6.10 3.44
C LEU A 101 -6.61 -5.66 3.75
N TYR A 102 -6.33 -4.36 3.73
CA TYR A 102 -5.02 -3.84 4.14
C TYR A 102 -4.70 -4.25 5.57
N GLN A 103 -5.68 -4.17 6.48
CA GLN A 103 -5.52 -4.62 7.86
C GLN A 103 -5.09 -6.09 7.97
N ALA A 104 -5.75 -6.97 7.22
CA ALA A 104 -5.46 -8.41 7.24
C ALA A 104 -4.03 -8.70 6.78
N VAL A 105 -3.55 -7.98 5.75
CA VAL A 105 -2.17 -8.14 5.29
C VAL A 105 -1.15 -7.56 6.25
N ILE A 106 -1.38 -6.35 6.77
CA ILE A 106 -0.52 -5.78 7.80
C ILE A 106 -0.43 -6.73 8.99
N ALA A 107 -1.55 -7.31 9.42
CA ALA A 107 -1.57 -8.30 10.50
C ALA A 107 -0.81 -9.59 10.16
N ARG A 108 -0.86 -10.06 8.91
CA ARG A 108 -0.14 -11.26 8.46
C ARG A 108 1.37 -11.03 8.46
N GLU A 109 1.81 -9.90 7.90
CA GLU A 109 3.23 -9.57 7.74
C GLU A 109 3.80 -8.78 8.93
N LEU A 110 3.01 -8.58 10.00
CA LEU A 110 3.30 -7.67 11.10
C LEU A 110 4.70 -7.89 11.69
N ALA A 111 5.07 -9.15 11.94
CA ALA A 111 6.34 -9.50 12.54
C ALA A 111 7.56 -9.11 11.67
N GLU A 112 7.39 -9.08 10.34
CA GLU A 112 8.45 -8.68 9.42
C GLU A 112 8.47 -7.17 9.22
N ILE A 113 7.30 -6.56 9.00
CA ILE A 113 7.17 -5.11 8.80
C ILE A 113 7.65 -4.34 10.04
N GLN A 114 7.30 -4.81 11.25
CA GLN A 114 7.70 -4.17 12.51
C GLN A 114 9.22 -4.23 12.78
N LYS A 115 10.01 -5.00 12.03
CA LYS A 115 11.48 -4.95 12.16
C LYS A 115 12.05 -3.64 11.62
N ARG A 116 11.38 -3.02 10.65
CA ARG A 116 11.86 -1.85 9.92
C ARG A 116 10.96 -0.62 10.06
N PHE A 117 9.69 -0.83 10.38
CA PHE A 117 8.68 0.22 10.37
C PHE A 117 7.89 0.28 11.66
N GLU A 118 7.43 1.47 12.00
CA GLU A 118 6.36 1.70 12.94
C GLU A 118 5.02 1.67 12.20
N ILE A 119 4.00 1.09 12.83
CA ILE A 119 2.66 0.98 12.26
C ILE A 119 1.66 1.42 13.32
N SER A 120 0.90 2.46 13.01
CA SER A 120 -0.25 2.89 13.79
C SER A 120 -1.54 2.62 13.02
N GLY A 121 -2.59 2.25 13.75
CA GLY A 121 -3.94 2.19 13.22
C GLY A 121 -4.75 3.41 13.66
N VAL A 122 -5.50 4.01 12.74
CA VAL A 122 -6.34 5.18 13.01
C VAL A 122 -7.73 4.73 13.41
N THR A 123 -8.22 5.23 14.55
CA THR A 123 -9.56 5.02 15.09
C THR A 123 -10.33 6.35 15.15
N GLU A 124 -11.56 6.33 15.64
CA GLU A 124 -12.32 7.57 15.93
C GLU A 124 -11.67 8.43 17.02
N MET A 125 -10.91 7.81 17.93
CA MET A 125 -10.32 8.46 19.10
C MET A 125 -8.89 8.97 18.87
N GLY A 126 -8.37 8.78 17.65
CA GLY A 126 -6.97 9.06 17.30
C GLY A 126 -6.25 7.82 16.77
N ASP A 127 -4.95 7.94 16.58
CA ASP A 127 -4.09 6.81 16.20
C ASP A 127 -3.49 6.11 17.42
N GLU A 128 -3.28 4.81 17.27
CA GLU A 128 -2.67 3.97 18.28
C GLU A 128 -1.74 2.94 17.60
N PRO A 129 -0.75 2.38 18.31
CA PRO A 129 0.05 1.29 17.76
C PRO A 129 -0.83 0.16 17.23
N PHE A 130 -0.53 -0.33 16.03
CA PHE A 130 -1.36 -1.34 15.38
C PHE A 130 -1.45 -2.63 16.20
N ARG A 131 -2.68 -3.10 16.42
CA ARG A 131 -3.00 -4.36 17.09
C ARG A 131 -3.87 -5.25 16.20
N LYS A 132 -3.56 -6.55 16.15
CA LYS A 132 -4.38 -7.51 15.41
C LYS A 132 -5.80 -7.55 16.01
N GLY A 133 -6.82 -7.52 15.16
CA GLY A 133 -8.22 -7.63 15.56
C GLY A 133 -8.93 -6.33 15.98
N ALA A 134 -8.22 -5.21 16.12
CA ALA A 134 -8.83 -3.91 16.43
C ALA A 134 -9.48 -3.26 15.18
N PRO A 135 -10.60 -2.53 15.29
CA PRO A 135 -11.26 -1.93 14.12
C PRO A 135 -10.56 -0.62 13.71
N TYR A 136 -9.75 -0.67 12.65
CA TYR A 136 -9.07 0.52 12.13
C TYR A 136 -9.72 1.06 10.86
N LYS A 137 -9.69 2.39 10.72
CA LYS A 137 -10.19 3.12 9.54
C LYS A 137 -9.11 3.45 8.52
N ALA A 138 -7.87 3.55 8.98
CA ALA A 138 -6.68 3.79 8.17
C ALA A 138 -5.44 3.29 8.91
N PHE A 139 -4.31 3.27 8.23
CA PHE A 139 -3.02 2.90 8.76
C PHE A 139 -2.01 3.99 8.48
N VAL A 140 -1.09 4.19 9.40
CA VAL A 140 0.05 5.08 9.28
C VAL A 140 1.31 4.24 9.40
N ILE A 141 2.22 4.37 8.45
CA ILE A 141 3.48 3.63 8.41
C ILE A 141 4.63 4.62 8.27
N SER A 142 5.67 4.45 9.07
CA SER A 142 6.92 5.22 8.97
C SER A 142 8.13 4.32 9.27
N PRO A 143 9.32 4.66 8.77
CA PRO A 143 10.57 4.01 9.18
C PRO A 143 10.81 4.18 10.68
N LYS A 144 11.50 3.20 11.27
CA LYS A 144 12.09 3.29 12.61
C LYS A 144 13.40 4.07 12.62
#